data_AF-A0A4S8MN08-F1
#
_entry.id   AF-A0A4S8MN08-F1
#
_cell.length_a   1.000
_cell.length_b   1.000
_cell.length_c   1.000
_cell.angle_alpha   90.00
_cell.angle_beta   90.00
_cell.angle_gamma   90.00
#
_symmetry.space_group_name_H-M   'P 1'
#
loop_
_entity.id
_entity.type
_entity.pdbx_description
1 polymer ?
#
loop_
_entity_poly.entity_id
_entity_poly.type
_entity_poly.pdbx_seq_one_letter_code
_entity_poly.pdbx_strand_id
1 'polypeptide(L)'
;MSINDFETLAMDIFINAGSRGPTSAVFTLFEVPNTPTRKGGKRQYNTKPYKMTDVDAKFREDLNAWRIQTELEVGLEDDFFKSQIILPDGVRDRIVDLFHYDQLKEAATLAEQTKWNEAHTFGQAIIAVVQKYKPPPPPETPAPTVLSTPFTSTPINTPIPNVSTIPITPTPAMRKRGLYGCTTCRAMGKTRTDHTAANKKSCPYYGQKENIKSTTQSKTNSTPKSSASATPPKLIELGQELKRESGIILPLF
;
A
#
# COMPACT_ATOMS: atom_id res chain seq x y z
N MET A 1 15.49 0.30 43.95
CA MET A 1 14.39 1.24 43.66
C MET A 1 13.11 0.46 43.73
N SER A 2 12.29 0.74 44.75
CA SER A 2 11.00 0.08 44.92
C SER A 2 9.97 0.77 44.03
N ILE A 3 8.91 0.06 43.64
CA ILE A 3 7.80 0.61 42.82
C ILE A 3 7.20 1.88 43.45
N ASN A 4 7.27 2.02 44.78
CA ASN A 4 6.75 3.16 45.51
C ASN A 4 7.59 4.44 45.30
N ASP A 5 8.85 4.32 44.88
CA ASP A 5 9.74 5.48 44.68
C ASP A 5 9.38 6.25 43.39
N PHE A 6 8.70 5.60 42.44
CA PHE A 6 8.36 6.20 41.14
C PHE A 6 7.11 7.11 41.22
N GLU A 7 6.12 6.73 42.04
CA GLU A 7 4.91 7.55 42.24
C GLU A 7 5.22 8.85 42.99
N THR A 8 6.14 8.82 43.97
CA THR A 8 6.50 10.03 44.71
C THR A 8 7.22 11.05 43.82
N LEU A 9 8.09 10.58 42.92
CA LEU A 9 8.82 11.42 41.98
C LEU A 9 7.90 12.00 40.88
N ALA A 10 6.89 11.25 40.46
CA ALA A 10 5.91 11.72 39.48
C ALA A 10 4.97 12.80 40.03
N MET A 11 4.60 12.74 41.31
CA MET A 11 3.76 13.77 41.95
C MET A 11 4.51 15.09 42.17
N ASP A 12 5.80 15.04 42.52
CA ASP A 12 6.60 16.26 42.76
C ASP A 12 6.84 17.08 41.48
N ILE A 13 6.88 16.42 40.32
CA ILE A 13 6.97 17.09 39.01
C ILE A 13 5.67 17.85 38.70
N PHE A 14 4.51 17.34 39.12
CA PHE A 14 3.22 17.98 38.86
C PHE A 14 2.96 19.20 39.75
N ILE A 15 3.42 19.17 41.00
CA ILE A 15 3.22 20.28 41.94
C ILE A 15 4.11 21.49 41.58
N ASN A 16 5.32 21.27 41.04
CA ASN A 16 6.22 22.36 40.65
C ASN A 16 5.97 22.98 39.26
N ALA A 17 5.05 22.43 38.45
CA ALA A 17 4.72 22.95 37.13
C ALA A 17 3.72 24.14 37.15
N GLY A 18 3.09 24.43 38.30
CA GLY A 18 1.94 25.35 38.41
C GLY A 18 2.24 26.85 38.54
N SER A 19 3.49 27.29 38.73
CA SER A 19 3.78 28.70 39.07
C SER A 19 4.73 29.46 38.14
N ARG A 20 4.97 28.97 36.91
CA ARG A 20 5.69 29.77 35.91
C ARG A 20 4.68 30.56 35.09
N GLY A 21 4.42 31.80 35.52
CA GLY A 21 3.66 32.77 34.75
C GLY A 21 4.27 32.97 33.34
N PRO A 22 3.48 33.49 32.38
CA PRO A 22 3.95 33.72 31.02
C PRO A 22 4.98 34.84 31.02
N THR A 23 6.24 34.50 31.28
CA THR A 23 7.34 35.39 30.93
C THR A 23 7.28 35.54 29.42
N SER A 24 7.03 36.78 28.98
CA SER A 24 7.11 37.25 27.60
C SER A 24 8.50 36.99 27.02
N ALA A 25 8.81 35.71 26.79
CA ALA A 25 9.93 35.28 26.03
C ALA A 25 9.64 35.71 24.59
N VAL A 26 10.37 36.72 24.16
CA VAL A 26 10.48 37.14 22.78
C VAL A 26 10.65 35.87 21.96
N PHE A 27 9.61 35.49 21.22
CA PHE A 27 9.61 34.33 20.34
C PHE A 27 10.57 34.70 19.22
N THR A 28 11.86 34.48 19.47
CA THR A 28 12.89 34.57 18.45
C THR A 28 12.47 33.57 17.41
N LEU A 29 12.10 34.12 16.25
CA LEU A 29 11.71 33.37 15.07
C LEU A 29 12.94 32.55 14.67
N PHE A 30 13.09 31.38 15.30
CA PHE A 30 14.17 30.46 14.99
C PHE A 30 13.92 30.06 13.55
N GLU A 31 14.82 30.50 12.68
CA GLU A 31 14.78 30.25 11.26
C GLU A 31 14.87 28.74 11.08
N VAL A 32 13.70 28.09 10.93
CA VAL A 32 13.58 26.64 10.83
C VAL A 32 14.37 26.25 9.58
N PRO A 33 15.50 25.53 9.71
CA PRO A 33 16.29 25.15 8.56
C PRO A 33 15.38 24.39 7.61
N ASN A 34 15.33 24.84 6.35
CA ASN A 34 14.47 24.31 5.28
C ASN A 34 14.50 22.78 5.33
N THR A 35 13.44 22.18 5.89
CA THR A 35 13.36 20.73 6.03
C THR A 35 13.45 20.13 4.63
N PRO A 36 14.31 19.11 4.42
CA PRO A 36 14.49 18.51 3.10
C PRO A 36 13.12 18.10 2.57
N THR A 37 12.79 18.55 1.36
CA THR A 37 11.53 18.24 0.71
C THR A 37 11.39 16.73 0.68
N ARG A 38 10.45 16.20 1.47
CA ARG A 38 10.22 14.76 1.56
C ARG A 38 9.88 14.27 0.16
N LYS A 39 10.78 13.49 -0.45
CA LYS A 39 10.47 12.74 -1.67
C LYS A 39 9.20 11.96 -1.37
N GLY A 40 8.11 12.28 -2.08
CA GLY A 40 6.82 11.63 -1.86
C GLY A 40 7.01 10.12 -1.91
N GLY A 41 6.46 9.40 -0.93
CA GLY A 41 6.55 7.95 -0.90
C GLY A 41 6.05 7.33 -2.20
N LYS A 42 6.65 6.19 -2.60
CA LYS A 42 6.18 5.44 -3.77
C LYS A 42 4.68 5.14 -3.61
N ARG A 43 3.93 5.33 -4.68
CA ARG A 43 2.49 5.06 -4.68
C ARG A 43 2.27 3.55 -4.55
N GLN A 44 1.30 3.15 -3.73
CA GLN A 44 0.86 1.76 -3.67
C GLN A 44 0.28 1.33 -5.02
N TYR A 45 0.58 0.10 -5.43
CA TYR A 45 0.13 -0.50 -6.67
C TYR A 45 -1.40 -0.63 -6.67
N ASN A 46 -2.08 -0.12 -7.70
CA ASN A 46 -3.53 -0.24 -7.76
C ASN A 46 -3.90 -1.60 -8.35
N THR A 47 -4.39 -2.53 -7.52
CA THR A 47 -4.80 -3.86 -7.95
C THR A 47 -6.17 -3.76 -8.61
N LYS A 48 -6.33 -4.40 -9.78
CA LYS A 48 -7.65 -4.51 -10.41
C LYS A 48 -8.44 -5.61 -9.71
N PRO A 49 -9.78 -5.53 -9.67
CA PRO A 49 -10.59 -6.65 -9.21
C PRO A 49 -10.33 -7.87 -10.11
N TYR A 50 -10.10 -9.02 -9.50
CA TYR A 50 -9.86 -10.29 -10.18
C TYR A 50 -10.72 -11.39 -9.54
N LYS A 51 -10.82 -12.53 -10.23
CA LYS A 51 -11.41 -13.75 -9.65
C LYS A 51 -10.28 -14.55 -9.01
N MET A 52 -10.39 -14.80 -7.71
CA MET A 52 -9.41 -15.55 -6.95
C MET A 52 -9.27 -16.95 -7.53
N THR A 53 -8.04 -17.35 -7.87
CA THR A 53 -7.75 -18.68 -8.41
C THR A 53 -7.57 -19.70 -7.29
N ASP A 54 -7.59 -20.99 -7.62
CA ASP A 54 -7.36 -22.06 -6.64
C ASP A 54 -5.95 -21.96 -6.02
N VAL A 55 -4.97 -21.48 -6.80
CA VAL A 55 -3.60 -21.22 -6.32
C VAL A 55 -3.59 -20.10 -5.30
N ASP A 56 -4.32 -19.02 -5.54
CA ASP A 56 -4.44 -17.89 -4.61
C ASP A 56 -5.13 -18.31 -3.30
N ALA A 57 -6.16 -19.17 -3.40
CA ALA A 57 -6.86 -19.72 -2.25
C ALA A 57 -5.93 -20.57 -1.38
N LYS A 58 -5.17 -21.48 -1.99
CA LYS A 58 -4.20 -22.31 -1.28
C LYS A 58 -3.07 -21.47 -0.65
N PHE A 59 -2.58 -20.46 -1.37
CA PHE A 59 -1.60 -19.51 -0.83
C PHE A 59 -2.15 -18.76 0.39
N ARG A 60 -3.41 -18.35 0.37
CA ARG A 60 -4.08 -17.71 1.51
C ARG A 60 -4.20 -18.65 2.72
N GLU A 61 -4.50 -19.92 2.51
CA GLU A 61 -4.52 -20.94 3.56
C GLU A 61 -3.13 -21.14 4.18
N ASP A 62 -2.09 -21.23 3.37
CA ASP A 62 -0.70 -21.34 3.85
C ASP A 62 -0.26 -20.11 4.66
N LEU A 63 -0.68 -18.90 4.26
CA LEU A 63 -0.44 -17.70 5.07
C LEU A 63 -1.15 -17.77 6.43
N ASN A 64 -2.36 -18.33 6.49
CA ASN A 64 -3.06 -18.52 7.75
C ASN A 64 -2.37 -19.58 8.63
N ALA A 65 -1.91 -20.68 8.04
CA ALA A 65 -1.15 -21.70 8.77
C ALA A 65 0.16 -21.12 9.33
N TRP A 66 0.90 -20.37 8.52
CA TRP A 66 2.11 -19.64 8.94
C TRP A 66 1.80 -18.65 10.08
N ARG A 67 0.67 -17.95 10.00
CA ARG A 67 0.24 -16.98 11.02
C ARG A 67 -0.01 -17.66 12.38
N ILE A 68 -0.68 -18.82 12.38
CA ILE A 68 -0.93 -19.63 13.59
C ILE A 68 0.38 -20.18 14.15
N GLN A 69 1.27 -20.66 13.29
CA GLN A 69 2.59 -21.14 13.72
C GLN A 69 3.41 -20.02 14.38
N THR A 70 3.41 -18.82 13.78
CA THR A 70 4.14 -17.67 14.32
C THR A 70 3.54 -17.22 15.66
N GLU A 71 2.23 -17.34 15.85
CA GLU A 71 1.57 -17.07 17.15
C GLU A 71 2.10 -17.96 18.26
N LEU A 72 2.23 -19.26 17.98
CA LEU A 72 2.79 -20.23 18.91
C LEU A 72 4.27 -19.97 19.20
N GLU A 73 5.05 -19.58 18.18
CA GLU A 73 6.49 -19.29 18.32
C GLU A 73 6.76 -18.02 19.14
N VAL A 74 5.96 -16.97 18.96
CA VAL A 74 6.10 -15.71 19.71
C VAL A 74 5.52 -15.84 21.13
N GLY A 75 4.66 -16.84 21.38
CA GLY A 75 4.04 -17.06 22.67
C GLY A 75 3.01 -15.99 23.03
N LEU A 76 2.25 -15.50 22.04
CA LEU A 76 1.13 -14.59 22.31
C LEU A 76 -0.04 -15.39 22.90
N GLU A 77 -0.33 -15.17 24.18
CA GLU A 77 -1.51 -15.73 24.87
C GLU A 77 -2.73 -14.78 24.85
N ASP A 78 -2.82 -13.88 23.87
CA ASP A 78 -3.96 -12.95 23.78
C ASP A 78 -5.16 -13.63 23.12
N ASP A 79 -6.17 -13.94 23.93
CA ASP A 79 -7.39 -14.60 23.48
C ASP A 79 -8.25 -13.76 22.52
N PHE A 80 -8.10 -12.44 22.50
CA PHE A 80 -9.00 -11.56 21.78
C PHE A 80 -8.53 -11.28 20.35
N PHE A 81 -7.26 -10.96 20.17
CA PHE A 81 -6.71 -10.59 18.86
C PHE A 81 -5.83 -11.67 18.23
N LYS A 82 -5.32 -12.65 18.99
CA LYS A 82 -4.62 -13.87 18.52
C LYS A 82 -3.67 -13.59 17.34
N SER A 83 -3.67 -14.52 16.38
CA SER A 83 -3.05 -14.44 15.05
C SER A 83 -3.29 -13.12 14.27
N GLN A 84 -4.36 -12.37 14.55
CA GLN A 84 -4.66 -11.12 13.84
C GLN A 84 -3.68 -9.98 14.19
N ILE A 85 -3.04 -10.02 15.38
CA ILE A 85 -1.96 -9.09 15.74
C ILE A 85 -0.75 -9.30 14.82
N ILE A 86 -0.42 -10.56 14.55
CA ILE A 86 0.73 -10.92 13.73
C ILE A 86 0.47 -10.51 12.29
N LEU A 87 -0.58 -11.04 11.66
CA LEU A 87 -0.89 -10.69 10.27
C LEU A 87 -2.38 -10.33 10.14
N PRO A 88 -2.72 -9.03 10.19
CA PRO A 88 -4.10 -8.56 10.05
C PRO A 88 -4.72 -9.03 8.73
N ASP A 89 -6.02 -9.37 8.73
CA ASP A 89 -6.67 -9.94 7.56
C ASP A 89 -6.61 -9.04 6.33
N GLY A 90 -6.73 -7.72 6.51
CA GLY A 90 -6.60 -6.76 5.41
C GLY A 90 -5.18 -6.73 4.81
N VAL A 91 -4.15 -6.96 5.62
CA VAL A 91 -2.76 -7.09 5.13
C VAL A 91 -2.59 -8.43 4.43
N ARG A 92 -3.07 -9.53 5.00
CA ARG A 92 -3.05 -10.86 4.36
C ARG A 92 -3.72 -10.82 2.99
N ASP A 93 -4.94 -10.31 2.90
CA ASP A 93 -5.70 -10.27 1.65
C ASP A 93 -4.99 -9.38 0.62
N ARG A 94 -4.36 -8.28 1.07
CA ARG A 94 -3.51 -7.44 0.22
C ARG A 94 -2.26 -8.17 -0.29
N ILE A 95 -1.65 -9.03 0.51
CA ILE A 95 -0.50 -9.86 0.09
C ILE A 95 -0.94 -10.87 -0.98
N VAL A 96 -2.11 -11.49 -0.82
CA VAL A 96 -2.69 -12.38 -1.83
C VAL A 96 -2.92 -11.63 -3.14
N ASP A 97 -3.46 -10.41 -3.10
CA ASP A 97 -3.61 -9.58 -4.29
C ASP A 97 -2.26 -9.29 -4.96
N LEU A 98 -1.24 -8.90 -4.20
CA LEU A 98 0.09 -8.62 -4.75
C LEU A 98 0.77 -9.88 -5.31
N PHE A 99 0.47 -11.05 -4.74
CA PHE A 99 0.94 -12.34 -5.20
C PHE A 99 0.31 -12.69 -6.55
N HIS A 100 -1.00 -12.52 -6.69
CA HIS A 100 -1.73 -12.74 -7.94
C HIS A 100 -1.13 -11.95 -9.13
N TYR A 101 -0.68 -10.72 -8.88
CA TYR A 101 -0.06 -9.85 -9.89
C TYR A 101 1.47 -9.99 -10.00
N ASP A 102 2.07 -10.98 -9.33
CA ASP A 102 3.52 -11.21 -9.26
C ASP A 102 4.33 -9.97 -8.86
N GLN A 103 3.76 -9.12 -7.99
CA GLN A 103 4.40 -7.91 -7.49
C GLN A 103 5.26 -8.16 -6.24
N LEU A 104 5.12 -9.34 -5.62
CA LEU A 104 5.89 -9.75 -4.44
C LEU A 104 7.16 -10.47 -4.85
N LYS A 105 8.27 -9.73 -4.88
CA LYS A 105 9.62 -10.28 -5.15
C LYS A 105 10.52 -10.23 -3.92
N GLU A 106 10.39 -9.17 -3.12
CA GLU A 106 11.29 -8.89 -2.00
C GLU A 106 10.51 -8.41 -0.77
N ALA A 107 11.06 -8.62 0.42
CA ALA A 107 10.48 -8.11 1.67
C ALA A 107 10.36 -6.57 1.67
N ALA A 108 11.28 -5.86 1.00
CA ALA A 108 11.18 -4.41 0.82
C ALA A 108 9.93 -4.02 0.03
N THR A 109 9.62 -4.74 -1.05
CA THR A 109 8.39 -4.50 -1.84
C THR A 109 7.13 -4.78 -1.03
N LEU A 110 7.14 -5.82 -0.19
CA LEU A 110 6.05 -6.11 0.75
C LEU A 110 5.80 -4.92 1.69
N ALA A 111 6.85 -4.42 2.35
CA ALA A 111 6.77 -3.30 3.27
C ALA A 111 6.26 -2.01 2.60
N GLU A 112 6.80 -1.68 1.42
CA GLU A 112 6.38 -0.51 0.64
C GLU A 112 4.90 -0.58 0.23
N GLN A 113 4.43 -1.76 -0.19
CA GLN A 113 3.08 -1.93 -0.73
C GLN A 113 2.00 -2.05 0.35
N THR A 114 2.29 -2.74 1.45
CA THR A 114 1.32 -2.99 2.53
C THR A 114 1.33 -1.90 3.59
N LYS A 115 2.47 -1.19 3.78
CA LYS A 115 2.72 -0.31 4.93
C LYS A 115 2.50 -1.01 6.28
N TRP A 116 2.70 -2.33 6.31
CA TRP A 116 2.59 -3.11 7.52
C TRP A 116 3.88 -3.00 8.32
N ASN A 117 3.77 -2.59 9.59
CA ASN A 117 4.91 -2.27 10.45
C ASN A 117 5.85 -3.47 10.65
N GLU A 118 5.30 -4.67 10.76
CA GLU A 118 6.07 -5.89 10.98
C GLU A 118 6.61 -6.53 9.68
N ALA A 119 6.47 -5.84 8.55
CA ALA A 119 7.00 -6.32 7.27
C ALA A 119 8.53 -6.46 7.29
N HIS A 120 9.25 -5.72 8.14
CA HIS A 120 10.69 -5.89 8.31
C HIS A 120 11.04 -7.16 9.10
N THR A 121 10.25 -7.47 10.14
CA THR A 121 10.45 -8.63 11.02
C THR A 121 10.08 -9.92 10.31
N PHE A 122 8.89 -9.98 9.72
CA PHE A 122 8.31 -11.21 9.17
C PHE A 122 8.34 -11.29 7.65
N GLY A 123 8.75 -10.22 6.95
CA GLY A 123 8.67 -10.16 5.50
C GLY A 123 9.45 -11.26 4.80
N GLN A 124 10.63 -11.63 5.31
CA GLN A 124 11.43 -12.73 4.72
C GLN A 124 10.73 -14.08 4.83
N ALA A 125 10.09 -14.37 5.96
CA ALA A 125 9.32 -15.60 6.14
C ALA A 125 8.13 -15.66 5.17
N ILE A 126 7.41 -14.55 4.98
CA ILE A 126 6.32 -14.45 4.00
C ILE A 126 6.83 -14.64 2.57
N ILE A 127 7.97 -14.05 2.21
CA ILE A 127 8.56 -14.26 0.89
C ILE A 127 8.96 -15.73 0.67
N ALA A 128 9.43 -16.43 1.71
CA ALA A 128 9.69 -17.87 1.63
C ALA A 128 8.40 -18.67 1.39
N VAL A 129 7.26 -18.28 1.98
CA VAL A 129 5.95 -18.88 1.66
C VAL A 129 5.57 -18.61 0.21
N VAL A 130 5.75 -17.37 -0.29
CA VAL A 130 5.49 -17.00 -1.70
C VAL A 130 6.31 -17.85 -2.67
N GLN A 131 7.59 -18.09 -2.38
CA GLN A 131 8.48 -18.86 -3.25
C GLN A 131 8.04 -20.31 -3.46
N LYS A 132 7.29 -20.91 -2.52
CA LYS A 132 6.72 -22.26 -2.68
C LYS A 132 5.73 -22.38 -3.83
N TYR A 133 5.09 -21.27 -4.19
CA TYR A 133 4.06 -21.21 -5.23
C TYR A 133 4.58 -20.72 -6.57
N LYS A 134 5.79 -20.15 -6.62
CA LYS A 134 6.40 -19.75 -7.88
C LYS A 134 7.02 -20.97 -8.55
N PRO A 135 6.78 -21.20 -9.85
CA PRO A 135 7.51 -22.24 -10.56
C PRO A 135 9.01 -21.92 -10.45
N PRO A 136 9.87 -22.95 -10.26
CA PRO A 136 11.30 -22.74 -10.28
C PRO A 136 11.68 -22.06 -11.60
N PRO A 137 12.63 -21.11 -11.57
CA PRO A 137 13.10 -20.49 -12.80
C PRO A 137 13.52 -21.60 -13.77
N PRO A 138 13.23 -21.45 -15.08
CA PRO A 138 13.66 -22.42 -16.07
C PRO A 138 15.17 -22.66 -15.89
N PRO A 139 15.66 -23.91 -15.97
CA PRO A 139 17.08 -24.15 -15.93
C PRO A 139 17.72 -23.28 -17.00
N GLU A 140 18.69 -22.44 -16.59
CA GLU A 140 19.44 -21.59 -17.49
C GLU A 140 20.07 -22.51 -18.53
N THR A 141 19.44 -22.58 -19.71
CA THR A 141 19.97 -23.36 -20.80
C THR A 141 21.30 -22.69 -21.13
N PRO A 142 22.45 -23.40 -21.06
CA PRO A 142 23.74 -22.78 -21.27
C PRO A 142 23.66 -22.03 -22.60
N ALA A 143 23.82 -20.71 -22.54
CA ALA A 143 23.79 -19.88 -23.73
C ALA A 143 24.74 -20.53 -24.73
N PRO A 144 24.30 -20.79 -25.98
CA PRO A 144 25.18 -21.37 -26.98
C PRO A 144 26.42 -20.49 -27.02
N THR A 145 27.57 -21.08 -26.73
CA THR A 145 28.86 -20.43 -26.84
C THR A 145 28.97 -19.92 -28.26
N VAL A 146 28.64 -18.63 -28.46
CA VAL A 146 28.85 -17.96 -29.73
C VAL A 146 30.37 -17.88 -29.83
N LEU A 147 30.96 -18.86 -30.52
CA LEU A 147 32.33 -18.79 -30.99
C LEU A 147 32.45 -17.45 -31.70
N SER A 148 33.12 -16.51 -31.04
CA SER A 148 33.46 -15.21 -31.61
C SER A 148 34.39 -15.49 -32.77
N THR A 149 33.83 -15.59 -33.98
CA THR A 149 34.63 -15.50 -35.20
C THR A 149 35.27 -14.12 -35.20
N PRO A 150 36.61 -14.01 -35.25
CA PRO A 150 37.26 -12.71 -35.37
C PRO A 150 36.92 -12.15 -36.75
N PHE A 151 35.94 -11.25 -36.83
CA PHE A 151 35.78 -10.41 -38.01
C PHE A 151 36.96 -9.45 -38.05
N THR A 152 37.86 -9.71 -38.99
CA THR A 152 38.95 -8.82 -39.40
C THR A 152 38.35 -7.49 -39.87
N SER A 153 38.42 -6.48 -39.02
CA SER A 153 38.08 -5.10 -39.37
C SER A 153 39.16 -4.54 -40.30
N THR A 154 38.84 -4.34 -41.57
CA THR A 154 39.62 -3.46 -42.46
C THR A 154 39.48 -2.00 -42.02
N PRO A 155 40.57 -1.24 -41.86
CA PRO A 155 40.49 0.18 -41.52
C PRO A 155 40.13 1.01 -42.76
N ILE A 156 38.89 1.51 -42.82
CA ILE A 156 38.54 2.61 -43.74
C ILE A 156 38.93 3.92 -43.06
N ASN A 157 40.00 4.51 -43.58
CA ASN A 157 40.46 5.85 -43.27
C ASN A 157 39.55 6.85 -44.00
N THR A 158 38.61 7.46 -43.29
CA THR A 158 37.86 8.62 -43.80
C THR A 158 38.13 9.82 -42.90
N PRO A 159 38.82 10.87 -43.39
CA PRO A 159 38.97 12.10 -42.62
C PRO A 159 37.64 12.88 -42.64
N ILE A 160 37.04 13.08 -41.48
CA ILE A 160 35.89 13.97 -41.31
C ILE A 160 36.40 15.34 -40.80
N PRO A 161 36.02 16.45 -41.45
CA PRO A 161 36.38 17.79 -41.02
C PRO A 161 35.67 18.19 -39.73
N ASN A 162 36.44 18.86 -38.88
CA ASN A 162 36.04 19.49 -37.62
C ASN A 162 34.96 20.55 -37.87
N VAL A 163 33.71 20.26 -37.52
CA VAL A 163 32.66 21.26 -37.37
C VAL A 163 32.05 21.10 -35.98
N SER A 164 32.54 21.95 -35.07
CA SER A 164 31.86 22.27 -33.82
C SER A 164 30.50 22.86 -34.14
N THR A 165 29.43 22.10 -33.93
CA THR A 165 28.09 22.65 -33.81
C THR A 165 27.42 21.98 -32.62
N ILE A 166 27.17 22.82 -31.62
CA ILE A 166 26.52 22.51 -30.37
C ILE A 166 25.10 21.98 -30.70
N PRO A 167 24.72 20.76 -30.29
CA PRO A 167 23.33 20.34 -30.37
C PRO A 167 22.53 21.10 -29.31
N ILE A 168 21.73 22.05 -29.78
CA ILE A 168 20.68 22.70 -29.00
C ILE A 168 19.64 21.62 -28.72
N THR A 169 19.63 21.13 -27.49
CA THR A 169 18.67 20.13 -27.01
C THR A 169 17.24 20.66 -27.22
N PRO A 170 16.38 19.98 -28.01
CA PRO A 170 14.98 20.36 -28.10
C PRO A 170 14.31 20.06 -26.76
N THR A 171 13.82 21.13 -26.13
CA THR A 171 12.97 21.11 -24.94
C THR A 171 11.82 20.10 -25.15
N PRO A 172 11.51 19.25 -24.16
CA PRO A 172 10.40 18.30 -24.30
C PRO A 172 9.11 19.08 -24.52
N ALA A 173 8.46 18.83 -25.65
CA ALA A 173 7.13 19.33 -25.95
C ALA A 173 6.20 19.00 -24.77
N MET A 174 5.80 20.03 -24.03
CA MET A 174 4.76 19.92 -23.01
C MET A 174 3.55 19.31 -23.68
N ARG A 175 3.24 18.05 -23.31
CA ARG A 175 1.96 17.43 -23.65
C ARG A 175 0.88 18.44 -23.27
N LYS A 176 0.08 18.88 -24.26
CA LYS A 176 -1.11 19.70 -24.04
C LYS A 176 -1.94 18.98 -22.99
N ARG A 177 -1.83 19.45 -21.76
CA ARG A 177 -2.69 19.06 -20.63
C ARG A 177 -4.11 19.37 -21.12
N GLY A 178 -4.89 18.32 -21.38
CA GLY A 178 -6.27 18.45 -21.86
C GLY A 178 -7.02 19.45 -20.99
N LEU A 179 -7.87 20.26 -21.64
CA LEU A 179 -8.71 21.29 -21.04
C LEU A 179 -9.27 20.82 -19.68
N TYR A 180 -8.66 21.28 -18.59
CA TYR A 180 -9.20 21.09 -17.26
C TYR A 180 -10.32 22.13 -17.10
N GLY A 181 -11.55 21.75 -17.45
CA GLY A 181 -12.73 22.49 -17.01
C GLY A 181 -12.66 22.67 -15.49
N CYS A 182 -13.15 23.80 -14.97
CA CYS A 182 -13.31 23.96 -13.52
C CYS A 182 -13.96 22.67 -13.05
N THR A 183 -13.29 21.88 -12.21
CA THR A 183 -13.80 20.54 -11.84
C THR A 183 -15.20 20.62 -11.29
N THR A 184 -15.57 21.78 -10.77
CA THR A 184 -16.94 22.10 -10.48
C THR A 184 -17.73 22.62 -11.67
N CYS A 185 -17.46 23.77 -12.34
CA CYS A 185 -18.51 24.21 -13.29
C CYS A 185 -18.55 23.40 -14.57
N ARG A 186 -17.48 22.65 -14.86
CA ARG A 186 -17.29 21.68 -15.96
C ARG A 186 -17.89 22.05 -17.30
N ALA A 187 -18.22 23.31 -17.49
CA ALA A 187 -18.98 23.73 -18.62
C ALA A 187 -18.04 23.78 -19.81
N MET A 188 -18.15 22.76 -20.66
CA MET A 188 -17.78 22.91 -22.06
C MET A 188 -18.92 23.69 -22.72
N GLY A 189 -18.94 25.01 -22.47
CA GLY A 189 -20.07 25.90 -22.76
C GLY A 189 -20.96 26.13 -21.53
N LYS A 190 -20.63 27.15 -20.74
CA LYS A 190 -21.22 27.64 -19.46
C LYS A 190 -22.68 27.25 -19.12
N THR A 191 -22.90 26.62 -17.95
CA THR A 191 -23.96 26.99 -16.98
C THR A 191 -23.41 26.97 -15.55
N ARG A 192 -24.07 27.71 -14.66
CA ARG A 192 -23.47 28.52 -13.57
C ARG A 192 -23.36 27.81 -12.20
N THR A 193 -23.96 26.64 -12.06
CA THR A 193 -24.39 26.15 -10.75
C THR A 193 -23.36 25.31 -10.00
N ASP A 194 -22.33 24.80 -10.67
CA ASP A 194 -21.38 23.90 -10.03
C ASP A 194 -20.07 24.65 -9.74
N HIS A 195 -19.87 25.21 -8.54
CA HIS A 195 -18.56 25.69 -8.09
C HIS A 195 -18.27 25.16 -6.68
N THR A 196 -17.07 24.60 -6.46
CA THR A 196 -16.68 24.04 -5.15
C THR A 196 -16.51 25.21 -4.19
N ALA A 197 -16.89 25.06 -2.92
CA ALA A 197 -16.96 26.16 -1.96
C ALA A 197 -15.65 26.94 -1.77
N ALA A 198 -14.49 26.31 -2.00
CA ALA A 198 -13.18 26.98 -2.00
C ALA A 198 -12.96 27.95 -3.19
N ASN A 199 -13.69 27.75 -4.30
CA ASN A 199 -13.69 28.61 -5.50
C ASN A 199 -14.87 29.60 -5.53
N LYS A 200 -15.71 29.66 -4.49
CA LYS A 200 -16.84 30.63 -4.40
C LYS A 200 -16.38 32.08 -4.46
N LYS A 201 -15.20 32.40 -3.89
CA LYS A 201 -14.64 33.76 -3.90
C LYS A 201 -13.93 34.12 -5.21
N SER A 202 -13.49 33.14 -5.99
CA SER A 202 -12.70 33.35 -7.21
C SER A 202 -13.50 33.20 -8.50
N CYS A 203 -14.71 32.59 -8.46
CA CYS A 203 -15.52 32.46 -9.66
C CYS A 203 -16.49 33.65 -9.86
N PRO A 204 -16.31 34.48 -10.91
CA PRO A 204 -17.14 35.66 -11.17
C PRO A 204 -18.58 35.31 -11.60
N TYR A 205 -18.82 34.05 -11.99
CA TYR A 205 -20.14 33.54 -12.31
C TYR A 205 -20.89 33.02 -11.07
N TYR A 206 -20.40 33.16 -9.85
CA TYR A 206 -21.21 32.77 -8.69
C TYR A 206 -22.18 33.91 -8.31
N GLY A 207 -23.49 33.79 -8.59
CA GLY A 207 -24.51 34.67 -7.98
C GLY A 207 -25.57 35.41 -8.82
N GLN A 208 -25.64 35.32 -10.16
CA GLN A 208 -26.79 35.87 -10.90
C GLN A 208 -27.86 34.77 -11.06
N LYS A 209 -29.03 34.98 -10.46
CA LYS A 209 -30.21 34.10 -10.57
C LYS A 209 -31.10 34.61 -11.69
N GLU A 210 -31.24 33.84 -12.76
CA GLU A 210 -32.22 34.11 -13.80
C GLU A 210 -33.46 33.23 -13.57
N ASN A 211 -34.62 33.87 -13.56
CA ASN A 211 -35.91 33.30 -13.18
C ASN A 211 -36.49 32.49 -14.34
N ILE A 212 -36.26 31.17 -14.36
CA ILE A 212 -36.79 30.29 -15.42
C ILE A 212 -37.82 29.34 -14.81
N LYS A 213 -39.10 29.61 -15.06
CA LYS A 213 -40.22 28.69 -14.80
C LYS A 213 -40.19 27.59 -15.86
N SER A 214 -40.06 26.32 -15.46
CA SER A 214 -40.31 25.19 -16.37
C SER A 214 -40.90 23.99 -15.63
N THR A 215 -42.21 23.86 -15.84
CA THR A 215 -43.05 22.64 -15.81
C THR A 215 -42.37 21.46 -16.52
N THR A 216 -42.44 20.23 -15.99
CA THR A 216 -43.03 19.03 -16.64
C THR A 216 -42.92 17.79 -15.73
N GLN A 217 -43.93 16.94 -15.82
CA GLN A 217 -44.36 15.89 -14.91
C GLN A 217 -43.73 14.50 -15.16
N SER A 218 -43.94 13.61 -14.19
CA SER A 218 -44.19 12.15 -14.32
C SER A 218 -42.99 11.19 -14.27
N LYS A 219 -42.93 10.31 -13.25
CA LYS A 219 -43.63 9.00 -13.23
C LYS A 219 -43.01 8.09 -12.15
N THR A 220 -43.82 7.72 -11.17
CA THR A 220 -43.55 6.74 -10.12
C THR A 220 -43.59 5.33 -10.69
N ASN A 221 -42.71 4.45 -10.20
CA ASN A 221 -43.02 3.02 -10.08
C ASN A 221 -42.29 2.40 -8.89
N SER A 222 -43.08 1.59 -8.20
CA SER A 222 -42.96 0.97 -6.89
C SER A 222 -42.45 -0.49 -6.95
N THR A 223 -41.60 -0.87 -5.98
CA THR A 223 -41.59 -2.14 -5.17
C THR A 223 -41.38 -3.48 -5.96
N PRO A 224 -40.69 -4.55 -5.46
CA PRO A 224 -40.69 -4.99 -4.07
C PRO A 224 -39.40 -5.56 -3.44
N LYS A 225 -39.51 -5.55 -2.11
CA LYS A 225 -38.83 -6.28 -1.04
C LYS A 225 -38.90 -7.80 -1.27
N SER A 226 -37.78 -8.51 -1.18
CA SER A 226 -37.74 -9.97 -1.02
C SER A 226 -36.82 -10.34 0.14
N SER A 227 -37.47 -10.92 1.15
CA SER A 227 -36.91 -11.62 2.28
C SER A 227 -36.59 -13.05 1.90
N ALA A 228 -35.35 -13.51 2.11
CA ALA A 228 -35.03 -14.92 2.15
C ALA A 228 -34.22 -15.21 3.42
N SER A 229 -34.93 -15.77 4.39
CA SER A 229 -34.42 -16.48 5.55
C SER A 229 -33.70 -17.75 5.06
N ALA A 230 -32.42 -17.89 5.36
CA ALA A 230 -31.68 -19.11 5.09
C ALA A 230 -31.10 -19.67 6.40
N THR A 231 -31.59 -20.85 6.71
CA THR A 231 -31.27 -21.80 7.78
C THR A 231 -29.77 -21.95 8.08
N PRO A 232 -29.36 -22.06 9.36
CA PRO A 232 -27.97 -22.32 9.72
C PRO A 232 -27.56 -23.75 9.34
N PRO A 233 -26.37 -23.98 8.75
CA PRO A 233 -25.85 -25.31 8.56
C PRO A 233 -25.42 -25.92 9.91
N LYS A 234 -25.84 -27.17 10.05
CA LYS A 234 -25.60 -28.14 11.12
C LYS A 234 -24.10 -28.24 11.45
N LEU A 235 -23.76 -27.99 12.71
CA LEU A 235 -22.48 -28.34 13.35
C LEU A 235 -22.23 -29.84 13.13
N ILE A 236 -21.25 -30.17 12.28
CA ILE A 236 -20.65 -31.50 12.25
C ILE A 236 -19.41 -31.43 13.14
N GLU A 237 -19.60 -31.98 14.32
CA GLU A 237 -18.59 -32.43 15.26
C GLU A 237 -17.71 -33.48 14.57
N LEU A 238 -16.57 -33.05 14.02
CA LEU A 238 -15.50 -33.95 13.59
C LEU A 238 -14.47 -33.99 14.72
N GLY A 239 -14.59 -35.06 15.49
CA GLY A 239 -13.75 -35.39 16.62
C GLY A 239 -12.27 -35.49 16.25
N GLN A 240 -11.47 -35.00 17.19
CA GLN A 240 -10.32 -35.69 17.78
C GLN A 240 -9.91 -37.00 17.08
N GLU A 241 -8.81 -37.00 16.34
CA GLU A 241 -7.90 -38.17 16.21
C GLU A 241 -6.59 -37.73 15.53
N LEU A 242 -5.64 -37.15 16.28
CA LEU A 242 -4.22 -37.08 15.87
C LEU A 242 -3.34 -36.87 17.12
N LYS A 243 -3.49 -37.80 18.07
CA LYS A 243 -2.48 -38.11 19.08
C LYS A 243 -1.98 -39.52 18.79
N ARG A 244 -0.97 -39.63 17.94
CA ARG A 244 0.01 -40.73 17.94
C ARG A 244 1.04 -40.46 16.85
N GLU A 245 2.30 -40.71 17.21
CA GLU A 245 3.45 -40.89 16.31
C GLU A 245 4.20 -39.62 15.87
N SER A 246 4.91 -39.01 16.83
CA SER A 246 6.26 -38.54 16.56
C SER A 246 7.16 -38.77 17.76
N GLY A 247 7.55 -40.04 17.94
CA GLY A 247 8.73 -40.39 18.71
C GLY A 247 9.97 -39.86 17.98
N ILE A 248 10.29 -38.58 18.19
CA ILE A 248 11.57 -38.00 17.78
C ILE A 248 12.53 -38.21 18.95
N ILE A 249 13.37 -39.22 18.79
CA ILE A 249 14.57 -39.44 19.60
C ILE A 249 15.54 -38.30 19.23
N LEU A 250 15.77 -37.36 20.15
CA LEU A 250 16.88 -36.42 20.05
C LEU A 250 18.19 -37.13 20.46
N PRO A 251 19.25 -37.06 19.65
CA PRO A 251 20.58 -37.51 20.07
C PRO A 251 21.18 -36.53 21.08
N LEU A 252 21.59 -37.05 22.24
CA LEU A 252 22.47 -36.37 23.19
C LEU A 252 23.84 -36.15 22.54
N PHE A 253 24.22 -34.90 22.37
CA PHE A 253 25.60 -34.43 22.25
C PHE A 253 25.80 -33.21 23.14
#